data_AF-A0A0A5FZA7-F1
#
_entry.id   AF-A0A0A5FZA7-F1
#
_cell.length_a   1.000
_cell.length_b   1.000
_cell.length_c   1.000
_cell.angle_alpha   90.00
_cell.angle_beta   90.00
_cell.angle_gamma   90.00
#
_symmetry.space_group_name_H-M   'P 1'
#
loop_
_entity.id
_entity.type
_entity.pdbx_description
1 polymer ?
#
loop_
_entity_poly.entity_id
_entity_poly.type
_entity_poly.pdbx_seq_one_letter_code
_entity_poly.pdbx_strand_id
1 'polypeptide(L)'
;MQGLKWISVLTTIIGVIFMIYGWTQSWGFGAPSSEYETVLMKRTVRTYVFSISGFILLILGISIELVRDNLKGCFYELENKN
;
A
#
# COMPACT_ATOMS: atom_id res chain seq x y z
N MET A 1 -9.29 20.84 2.92
CA MET A 1 -8.34 19.78 3.31
C MET A 1 -7.55 19.23 2.11
N GLN A 2 -6.61 20.01 1.57
CA GLN A 2 -5.74 19.57 0.47
C GLN A 2 -4.60 18.66 0.95
N GLY A 3 -4.08 18.88 2.16
CA GLY A 3 -3.01 18.04 2.75
C GLY A 3 -3.40 16.57 2.86
N LEU A 4 -4.57 16.25 3.45
CA LEU A 4 -5.05 14.86 3.55
C LEU A 4 -5.25 14.20 2.17
N LYS A 5 -5.65 14.96 1.15
CA LYS A 5 -5.77 14.44 -0.23
C LYS A 5 -4.42 13.95 -0.73
N TRP A 6 -3.39 14.78 -0.59
CA TRP A 6 -2.04 14.45 -1.04
C TRP A 6 -1.45 13.29 -0.26
N ILE A 7 -1.68 13.23 1.05
CA ILE A 7 -1.25 12.10 1.88
C ILE A 7 -1.91 10.80 1.39
N SER A 8 -3.24 10.78 1.23
CA SER A 8 -3.95 9.59 0.73
C SER A 8 -3.44 9.14 -0.64
N VAL A 9 -3.28 10.09 -1.59
CA VAL A 9 -2.78 9.80 -2.94
C VAL A 9 -1.35 9.23 -2.88
N LEU A 10 -0.45 9.84 -2.12
CA LEU A 10 0.93 9.38 -1.98
C LEU A 10 1.00 7.99 -1.35
N THR A 11 0.27 7.75 -0.26
CA THR A 11 0.22 6.43 0.40
C THR A 11 -0.31 5.36 -0.54
N THR A 12 -1.34 5.67 -1.33
CA THR A 12 -1.90 4.75 -2.33
C THR A 12 -0.89 4.43 -3.43
N ILE A 13 -0.22 5.46 -3.99
CA ILE A 13 0.81 5.28 -5.03
C ILE A 13 1.96 4.40 -4.52
N ILE A 14 2.47 4.66 -3.32
CA ILE A 14 3.54 3.86 -2.72
C ILE A 14 3.07 2.41 -2.51
N GLY A 15 1.83 2.21 -2.07
CA GLY A 15 1.23 0.87 -1.95
C GLY A 15 1.21 0.11 -3.28
N VAL A 16 0.80 0.77 -4.37
CA VAL A 16 0.84 0.19 -5.73
C VAL A 16 2.27 -0.16 -6.15
N ILE A 17 3.23 0.73 -5.92
CA ILE A 17 4.65 0.48 -6.24
C ILE A 17 5.15 -0.76 -5.52
N PHE A 18 4.82 -0.92 -4.23
CA PHE A 18 5.23 -2.07 -3.43
C PHE A 18 4.59 -3.37 -3.93
N MET A 19 3.32 -3.33 -4.35
CA MET A 19 2.65 -4.48 -4.97
C MET A 19 3.31 -4.88 -6.29
N ILE A 20 3.60 -3.92 -7.17
CA ILE A 20 4.29 -4.19 -8.44
C ILE A 20 5.68 -4.75 -8.18
N TYR A 21 6.42 -4.18 -7.23
CA TYR A 21 7.75 -4.68 -6.89
C TYR A 21 7.70 -6.10 -6.31
N GLY A 22 6.82 -6.35 -5.34
CA GLY A 22 6.59 -7.69 -4.78
C GLY A 22 6.23 -8.70 -5.87
N TRP A 23 5.35 -8.32 -6.79
CA TRP A 23 5.00 -9.11 -7.97
C TRP A 23 6.22 -9.39 -8.83
N THR A 24 6.98 -8.39 -9.29
CA THR A 24 8.16 -8.63 -10.15
C THR A 24 9.19 -9.59 -9.52
N GLN A 25 9.38 -9.52 -8.20
CA GLN A 25 10.24 -10.44 -7.46
C GLN A 25 9.74 -11.89 -7.50
N SER A 26 8.44 -12.14 -7.69
CA SER A 26 7.86 -13.48 -7.79
C SER A 26 8.14 -14.19 -9.12
N TRP A 27 8.63 -13.51 -10.16
CA TRP A 27 8.88 -14.10 -11.49
C TRP A 27 10.32 -14.57 -11.71
N GLY A 28 11.32 -13.84 -11.20
CA GLY A 28 12.74 -14.22 -11.40
C GLY A 28 13.23 -15.29 -10.42
N PHE A 29 13.34 -16.54 -10.86
CA PHE A 29 13.95 -17.62 -10.08
C PHE A 29 15.17 -18.23 -10.78
N GLY A 30 16.31 -18.22 -10.10
CA GLY A 30 17.49 -18.98 -10.46
C GLY A 30 18.35 -19.18 -9.21
N ALA A 31 18.60 -20.43 -8.84
CA ALA A 31 19.43 -20.77 -7.69
C ALA A 31 20.26 -22.05 -7.99
N PRO A 32 21.52 -22.12 -7.54
CA PRO A 32 22.29 -23.36 -7.55
C PRO A 32 21.62 -24.41 -6.65
N SER A 33 21.71 -25.69 -7.02
CA SER A 33 21.07 -26.79 -6.29
C SER A 33 21.51 -26.90 -4.83
N SER A 34 22.74 -26.51 -4.49
CA SER A 34 23.29 -26.53 -3.13
C SER A 34 22.70 -25.45 -2.20
N GLU A 35 22.15 -24.37 -2.74
CA GLU A 35 21.63 -23.23 -1.96
C GLU A 35 20.14 -22.96 -2.23
N TYR A 36 19.50 -23.87 -2.96
CA TYR A 36 18.14 -23.71 -3.48
C TYR A 36 17.13 -23.31 -2.40
N GLU A 37 17.09 -24.03 -1.28
CA GLU A 37 16.13 -23.79 -0.20
C GLU A 37 16.34 -22.42 0.47
N THR A 38 17.60 -22.07 0.75
CA THR A 38 17.93 -20.79 1.41
C THR A 38 17.58 -19.60 0.51
N VAL A 39 17.86 -19.71 -0.79
CA VAL A 39 17.53 -18.67 -1.78
C VAL A 39 16.01 -18.57 -1.96
N LEU A 40 15.32 -19.71 -2.04
CA LEU A 40 13.87 -19.78 -2.14
C LEU A 40 13.19 -19.13 -0.92
N MET A 41 13.67 -19.42 0.30
CA MET A 41 13.10 -18.86 1.52
C MET A 41 13.31 -17.34 1.60
N LYS A 42 14.54 -16.85 1.37
CA LYS A 42 14.84 -15.41 1.38
C LYS A 42 13.99 -14.64 0.37
N ARG A 43 13.80 -15.20 -0.82
CA ARG A 43 12.97 -14.61 -1.87
C ARG A 43 11.51 -14.57 -1.48
N THR A 44 10.98 -15.70 -1.00
CA THR A 44 9.59 -15.82 -0.55
C THR A 44 9.27 -14.79 0.53
N VAL A 45 10.12 -14.69 1.55
CA VAL A 45 9.98 -13.68 2.61
C VAL A 45 9.97 -12.27 2.03
N ARG A 46 10.91 -11.95 1.14
CA ARG A 46 10.99 -10.62 0.51
C ARG A 46 9.72 -10.30 -0.29
N THR A 47 9.27 -11.21 -1.14
CA THR A 47 8.04 -11.05 -1.94
C THR A 47 6.83 -10.82 -1.04
N TYR A 48 6.69 -11.59 0.05
CA TYR A 48 5.59 -11.40 1.00
C TYR A 48 5.68 -10.07 1.75
N VAL A 49 6.86 -9.66 2.22
CA VAL A 49 7.04 -8.37 2.89
C VAL A 49 6.56 -7.24 1.99
N PHE A 50 7.01 -7.18 0.73
CA PHE A 50 6.58 -6.12 -0.18
C PHE A 50 5.09 -6.19 -0.54
N SER A 51 4.56 -7.39 -0.77
CA SER A 51 3.14 -7.55 -1.12
C SER A 51 2.20 -7.20 0.05
N ILE A 52 2.51 -7.67 1.27
CA ILE A 52 1.71 -7.39 2.47
C ILE A 52 1.81 -5.91 2.84
N SER A 53 3.02 -5.33 2.83
CA SER A 53 3.19 -3.90 3.09
C SER A 53 2.48 -3.04 2.06
N GLY A 54 2.54 -3.41 0.77
CA GLY A 54 1.81 -2.73 -0.29
C GLY A 54 0.30 -2.75 -0.06
N PHE A 55 -0.25 -3.90 0.30
CA PHE A 55 -1.68 -4.04 0.62
C PHE A 55 -2.11 -3.20 1.84
N ILE A 56 -1.31 -3.18 2.91
CA ILE A 56 -1.58 -2.34 4.09
C ILE A 56 -1.59 -0.86 3.71
N LEU A 57 -0.62 -0.41 2.91
CA LEU A 57 -0.56 0.98 2.46
C LEU A 57 -1.76 1.36 1.60
N LEU A 58 -2.24 0.47 0.72
CA LEU A 58 -3.46 0.70 -0.05
C LEU A 58 -4.68 0.90 0.87
N ILE A 59 -4.86 0.02 1.86
CA ILE A 59 -5.95 0.15 2.84
C ILE A 59 -5.86 1.48 3.59
N LEU A 60 -4.67 1.87 4.04
CA LEU A 60 -4.46 3.15 4.73
C LEU A 60 -4.77 4.34 3.83
N GLY A 61 -4.31 4.34 2.58
CA GLY A 61 -4.60 5.39 1.61
C GLY A 61 -6.10 5.58 1.39
N ILE A 62 -6.83 4.48 1.18
CA ILE A 62 -8.29 4.48 1.02
C ILE A 62 -8.99 4.97 2.30
N SER A 63 -8.55 4.49 3.47
CA SER A 63 -9.13 4.87 4.76
C SER A 63 -8.97 6.37 5.03
N ILE A 64 -7.82 6.96 4.69
CA ILE A 64 -7.58 8.40 4.83
C ILE A 64 -8.52 9.21 3.92
N GLU A 65 -8.79 8.75 2.70
CA GLU A 65 -9.73 9.43 1.80
C GLU A 65 -11.17 9.33 2.34
N LEU A 66 -11.59 8.16 2.84
CA LEU A 66 -12.91 7.98 3.48
C LEU A 66 -13.09 8.89 4.70
N VAL A 67 -12.05 9.02 5.56
CA VAL A 67 -12.08 9.93 6.71
C VAL A 67 -12.18 11.38 6.24
N ARG A 68 -11.41 11.75 5.21
CA ARG A 68 -11.46 13.10 4.63
C ARG A 68 -12.83 13.45 4.08
N ASP A 69 -13.51 12.53 3.42
CA ASP A 69 -14.83 12.78 2.85
C ASP A 69 -15.92 12.85 3.93
N ASN A 70 -15.85 12.01 4.96
CA ASN A 70 -16.72 12.13 6.13
C ASN A 70 -16.55 13.48 6.85
N LEU A 71 -15.30 13.94 7.02
CA LEU A 71 -15.03 15.25 7.62
C LEU A 71 -15.61 16.40 6.80
N LYS A 72 -15.47 16.38 5.47
CA LYS A 72 -16.09 17.40 4.62
C LYS A 72 -17.61 17.41 4.77
N GLY A 73 -18.25 16.23 4.74
CA GLY A 73 -19.70 16.12 4.90
C GLY A 73 -20.19 16.72 6.22
N CYS A 74 -19.50 16.40 7.32
CA CYS A 74 -19.79 16.97 8.64
C CYS A 74 -19.65 18.50 8.69
N PHE A 75 -18.60 19.05 8.04
CA PHE A 75 -18.43 20.51 7.96
C PHE A 75 -19.55 21.20 7.14
N TYR A 76 -19.99 20.59 6.03
CA TYR A 76 -21.11 21.12 5.24
C TYR A 76 -22.43 21.15 6.02
N GLU A 77 -22.72 20.12 6.83
CA GLU A 77 -23.93 20.10 7.67
C GLU A 77 -23.90 21.16 8.78
N LEU A 78 -22.73 21.45 9.35
CA LEU A 78 -22.56 22.48 10.36
C LEU A 78 -22.70 23.90 9.78
N GLU A 79 -22.18 24.14 8.58
CA GLU A 79 -22.33 25.42 7.89
C GLU A 79 -23.78 25.70 7.51
N ASN A 80 -24.55 24.68 7.12
CA ASN A 80 -25.95 24.82 6.71
C ASN A 80 -26.94 24.97 7.88
N LYS A 81 -26.48 24.82 9.13
CA LYS A 81 -27.29 24.96 10.36
C LYS A 81 -27.13 26.32 11.06
N ASN A 82 -26.20 27.16 10.61
CA ASN A 82 -25.88 28.47 11.19
C ASN A 82 -26.27 29.60 10.23
#